data_AF-A0A7Y7H666-F1
#
_entry.id   AF-A0A7Y7H666-F1
#
_cell.length_a   1.000
_cell.length_b   1.000
_cell.length_c   1.000
_cell.angle_alpha   90.00
_cell.angle_beta   90.00
_cell.angle_gamma   90.00
#
_symmetry.space_group_name_H-M   'P 1'
#
loop_
_entity.id
_entity.type
_entity.pdbx_description
1 polymer ?
#
loop_
_entity_poly.entity_id
_entity_poly.type
_entity_poly.pdbx_seq_one_letter_code
_entity_poly.pdbx_strand_id
1 'polypeptide(L)' 'MKKFQELKELVSTIEQDAVKFYEKGNKAAGTRLRNGLQQIKVLATDVRKEVIELKRSK' A
#
# COMPACT_ATOMS: atom_id res chain seq x y z
N MET A 1 -15.43 -0.01 -0.42
CA MET A 1 -14.87 -1.20 -1.13
C MET A 1 -13.86 -0.86 -2.22
N LYS A 2 -14.11 0.15 -3.07
CA LYS A 2 -13.17 0.57 -4.12
C LYS A 2 -11.74 0.86 -3.60
N LYS A 3 -11.62 1.63 -2.51
CA LYS A 3 -10.33 1.95 -1.88
C LYS A 3 -9.58 0.72 -1.34
N PHE A 4 -10.30 -0.32 -0.92
CA PHE A 4 -9.69 -1.56 -0.45
C PHE A 4 -9.09 -2.36 -1.62
N GLN A 5 -9.74 -2.35 -2.78
CA GLN A 5 -9.22 -2.97 -3.99
C GLN A 5 -7.96 -2.25 -4.47
N GLU A 6 -7.97 -0.91 -4.48
CA GLU A 6 -6.80 -0.08 -4.81
C GLU A 6 -5.61 -0.38 -3.86
N LEU A 7 -5.87 -0.60 -2.57
CA LEU A 7 -4.84 -0.99 -1.60
C LEU A 7 -4.21 -2.34 -1.95
N LYS A 8 -5.03 -3.32 -2.33
CA LYS A 8 -4.55 -4.65 -2.71
C LYS A 8 -3.72 -4.60 -3.99
N GLU A 9 -4.14 -3.81 -4.97
CA GLU A 9 -3.40 -3.60 -6.21
C GLU A 9 -2.04 -2.95 -5.95
N LEU A 10 -2.00 -1.91 -5.10
CA LEU A 10 -0.75 -1.24 -4.74
C LEU A 10 0.24 -2.17 -4.04
N VAL A 11 -0.24 -3.09 -3.19
CA VAL A 11 0.63 -4.12 -2.57
C VAL A 11 1.23 -5.03 -3.65
N SER A 12 0.43 -5.46 -4.62
CA SER A 12 0.88 -6.31 -5.73
C SER A 12 1.92 -5.60 -6.61
N THR A 13 1.76 -4.31 -6.87
CA THR A 13 2.70 -3.57 -7.73
C THR A 13 4.09 -3.39 -7.10
N ILE A 14 4.17 -3.24 -5.78
CA ILE A 14 5.44 -3.01 -5.08
C ILE A 14 6.20 -4.31 -4.76
N GLU A 15 5.56 -5.47 -4.91
CA GLU A 15 6.14 -6.79 -4.62
C GLU A 15 7.41 -7.06 -5.43
N GLN A 16 7.43 -6.67 -6.70
CA GLN A 16 8.62 -6.81 -7.55
C GLN A 16 9.80 -5.97 -7.05
N ASP A 17 9.53 -4.77 -6.52
CA ASP A 17 10.58 -3.94 -5.93
C ASP A 17 11.03 -4.48 -4.57
N ALA A 18 10.14 -5.13 -3.80
CA ALA A 18 10.50 -5.86 -2.60
C ALA A 18 11.48 -7.00 -2.91
N VAL A 19 11.16 -7.87 -3.89
CA VAL A 19 12.06 -8.96 -4.32
C VAL A 19 13.42 -8.40 -4.76
N LYS A 20 13.43 -7.38 -5.63
CA LYS A 20 14.68 -6.76 -6.10
C LYS A 20 15.50 -6.14 -4.96
N PHE A 21 14.85 -5.59 -3.93
CA PHE A 21 15.53 -5.00 -2.78
C PHE A 21 16.08 -6.08 -1.84
N TYR A 22 15.24 -7.01 -1.38
CA TYR A 22 15.60 -8.02 -0.37
C TYR A 22 16.55 -9.10 -0.91
N GLU A 23 16.37 -9.56 -2.15
CA GLU A 23 17.20 -10.64 -2.70
C GLU A 23 18.44 -10.12 -3.43
N LYS A 24 18.32 -8.97 -4.11
CA LYS A 24 19.37 -8.45 -5.02
C LYS A 24 20.06 -7.19 -4.51
N GLY A 25 19.69 -6.69 -3.33
CA GLY A 25 20.30 -5.49 -2.73
C GLY A 25 20.11 -4.21 -3.55
N ASN A 26 19.11 -4.16 -4.44
CA ASN A 26 18.93 -3.03 -5.35
C ASN A 26 18.45 -1.78 -4.60
N LYS A 27 19.35 -0.81 -4.42
CA LYS A 27 19.08 0.45 -3.70
C LYS A 27 17.93 1.28 -4.30
N ALA A 28 17.82 1.33 -5.63
CA ALA A 28 16.75 2.07 -6.30
C ALA A 28 15.38 1.39 -6.11
N ALA A 29 15.35 0.05 -6.11
CA ALA A 29 14.15 -0.71 -5.75
C ALA A 29 13.76 -0.46 -4.28
N GLY A 30 14.73 -0.34 -3.38
CA GLY A 30 14.48 0.05 -1.98
C GLY A 30 13.80 1.42 -1.84
N THR A 31 14.26 2.43 -2.60
CA THR A 31 13.61 3.75 -2.62
C THR A 31 12.17 3.68 -3.14
N ARG A 32 11.93 2.94 -4.23
CA ARG A 32 10.56 2.77 -4.78
C ARG A 32 9.66 2.00 -3.82
N LEU A 33 10.16 0.92 -3.23
CA LEU A 33 9.45 0.14 -2.22
C LEU A 33 9.03 1.02 -1.03
N ARG A 34 9.96 1.83 -0.51
CA ARG A 34 9.65 2.76 0.59
C ARG A 34 8.55 3.76 0.22
N ASN A 35 8.61 4.34 -0.98
CA ASN A 35 7.59 5.27 -1.45
C ASN A 35 6.22 4.58 -1.61
N GLY A 36 6.21 3.37 -2.16
CA GLY A 36 5.00 2.54 -2.25
C GLY A 36 4.40 2.20 -0.88
N LEU A 37 5.24 1.84 0.10
CA LEU A 37 4.80 1.61 1.48
C LEU A 37 4.21 2.87 2.13
N GLN A 38 4.75 4.05 1.81
CA GLN A 38 4.19 5.32 2.28
C GLN A 38 2.79 5.56 1.68
N GLN A 39 2.59 5.26 0.40
CA GLN A 39 1.28 5.34 -0.26
C GLN A 39 0.28 4.34 0.34
N ILE A 40 0.71 3.10 0.61
CA ILE A 40 -0.08 2.08 1.31
C ILE A 40 -0.55 2.59 2.67
N LYS A 41 0.33 3.21 3.46
CA LYS A 41 -0.02 3.77 4.78
C LYS A 41 -1.14 4.81 4.67
N VAL A 42 -1.05 5.70 3.69
CA VAL A 42 -2.07 6.73 3.45
C VAL A 42 -3.38 6.07 3.06
N LEU A 43 -3.37 5.20 2.05
CA LEU A 43 -4.58 4.56 1.54
C LEU A 43 -5.25 3.64 2.58
N ALA A 44 -4.47 2.90 3.37
CA ALA A 44 -4.99 2.09 4.47
C ALA A 44 -5.66 2.95 5.56
N THR A 45 -5.13 4.14 5.82
CA THR A 45 -5.75 5.11 6.75
C THR A 45 -7.10 5.58 6.21
N ASP A 46 -7.20 5.85 4.91
CA ASP A 46 -8.44 6.29 4.28
C ASP A 46 -9.50 5.19 4.22
N VAL A 47 -9.09 3.94 3.95
CA VAL A 47 -9.97 2.77 4.05
C VAL A 47 -10.50 2.62 5.48
N ARG A 48 -9.63 2.76 6.49
CA ARG A 48 -10.05 2.69 7.90
C ARG A 48 -11.06 3.78 8.24
N LYS A 49 -10.86 5.02 7.78
CA LYS A 49 -11.82 6.12 7.97
C LYS A 49 -13.16 5.80 7.32
N GLU A 50 -13.17 5.34 6.07
CA GLU A 50 -14.40 4.92 5.35
C GLU A 50 -15.17 3.85 6.15
N VAL A 51 -14.49 2.86 6.70
CA VAL A 51 -15.12 1.81 7.52
C VAL A 51 -15.74 2.40 8.80
N ILE A 52 -15.05 3.31 9.48
CA ILE A 52 -15.57 3.97 10.70
C ILE A 52 -16.80 4.82 10.37
N GLU A 53 -16.76 5.59 9.29
CA GLU A 53 -17.87 6.41 8.83
C GLU A 53 -19.10 5.56 8.49
N LEU A 54 -18.92 4.49 7.72
CA LEU A 54 -20.00 3.55 7.39
C LEU A 54 -20.58 2.83 8.62
N LYS A 55 -19.76 2.56 9.64
CA LYS A 55 -20.22 2.02 10.91
C LYS A 55 -21.07 3.04 11.68
N ARG A 56 -20.71 4.32 11.65
CA ARG A 56 -21.40 5.41 12.36
C ARG A 56 -22.68 5.88 11.66
N SER A 57 -22.78 5.69 10.35
CA SER A 57 -23.96 6.04 9.55
C SER A 57 -25.05 4.95 9.57
N LYS A 58 -24.85 3.87 10.32
CA LYS A 58 -25.82 2.83 10.64
C LYS A 58 -26.16 2.91 12.12
#